data_AF-A0A9E0RWZ6-F1
#
_entry.id   AF-A0A9E0RWZ6-F1
#
_cell.length_a   1.000
_cell.length_b   1.000
_cell.length_c   1.000
_cell.angle_alpha   90.00
_cell.angle_beta   90.00
_cell.angle_gamma   90.00
#
_symmetry.space_group_name_H-M   'P 1'
#
loop_
_entity.id
_entity.type
_entity.pdbx_description
1 polymer ?
#
loop_
_entity_poly.entity_id
_entity_poly.type
_entity_poly.pdbx_seq_one_letter_code
_entity_poly.pdbx_strand_id
1 'polypeptide(L)'
;MTKLTRRGLLGASGGLLGMAACSEGGMVSTPEGRITISPDERPGYPGQVSFDHGVASGDPLPDRVIIWTRVTPDPNLGAASIPVSLG
;
A
#
# COMPACT_ATOMS: atom_id res chain seq x y z
N MET A 1 22.76 -29.67 -34.79
CA MET A 1 21.79 -29.33 -33.73
C MET A 1 22.02 -27.89 -33.33
N THR A 2 21.28 -26.96 -33.94
CA THR A 2 21.40 -25.52 -33.69
C THR A 2 20.78 -25.17 -32.33
N LYS A 3 21.62 -24.80 -31.36
CA LYS A 3 21.17 -24.39 -30.03
C LYS A 3 20.55 -23.00 -30.11
N LEU A 4 19.22 -22.92 -30.13
CA LEU A 4 18.52 -21.67 -29.84
C LEU A 4 18.86 -21.23 -28.42
N THR A 5 19.45 -20.05 -28.27
CA THR A 5 19.74 -19.45 -26.97
C THR A 5 18.69 -18.38 -26.65
N ARG A 6 18.28 -18.27 -25.38
CA ARG A 6 17.29 -17.30 -24.86
C ARG A 6 17.52 -15.85 -25.30
N ARG A 7 18.75 -15.50 -25.64
CA ARG A 7 19.15 -14.16 -26.11
C ARG A 7 18.60 -13.82 -27.50
N GLY A 8 18.25 -14.81 -28.32
CA GLY A 8 17.61 -14.59 -29.63
C GLY A 8 16.11 -14.27 -29.57
N LEU A 9 15.45 -14.53 -28.44
CA LEU A 9 14.01 -14.31 -28.29
C LEU A 9 13.67 -12.87 -27.85
N LEU A 10 14.62 -12.14 -27.27
CA LEU A 10 14.37 -10.78 -26.75
C LEU A 10 14.66 -9.64 -27.75
N GLY A 11 14.95 -9.95 -29.01
CA GLY A 11 15.35 -8.96 -30.02
C GLY A 11 14.30 -8.57 -31.06
N ALA A 12 13.05 -9.09 -30.98
CA ALA A 12 12.10 -9.02 -32.10
C ALA A 12 10.68 -8.54 -31.72
N SER A 13 10.58 -7.43 -31.00
CA SER A 13 9.30 -6.70 -30.88
C SER A 13 9.52 -5.18 -30.90
N GLY A 14 10.18 -4.72 -31.97
CA GLY A 14 10.16 -3.31 -32.36
C GLY A 14 8.95 -3.03 -33.25
N GLY A 15 8.01 -2.23 -32.71
CA GLY A 15 7.13 -1.34 -33.48
C GLY A 15 5.77 -1.88 -33.90
N LEU A 16 4.70 -1.37 -33.28
CA LEU A 16 3.48 -0.96 -33.96
C LEU A 16 2.79 0.15 -33.15
N LEU A 17 2.50 1.25 -33.84
CA LEU A 17 1.77 2.42 -33.38
C LEU A 17 0.33 2.06 -33.03
N GLY A 18 -0.17 2.56 -31.89
CA GLY A 18 -1.58 2.45 -31.52
C GLY A 18 -1.98 3.57 -30.58
N MET A 19 -2.63 4.59 -31.13
CA MET A 19 -3.34 5.62 -30.36
C MET A 19 -4.44 4.94 -29.51
N ALA A 20 -4.26 4.93 -28.20
CA ALA A 20 -5.33 4.75 -27.23
C ALA A 20 -5.29 5.93 -26.28
N ALA A 21 -6.14 6.91 -26.56
CA ALA A 21 -6.46 8.00 -25.66
C ALA A 21 -7.20 7.48 -24.42
N CYS A 22 -7.01 8.20 -23.32
CA CYS A 22 -7.78 8.12 -22.07
C CYS A 22 -7.49 6.94 -21.13
N SER A 23 -6.38 7.03 -20.40
CA SER A 23 -6.43 6.97 -18.93
C SER A 23 -5.15 7.56 -18.38
N GLU A 24 -5.27 8.66 -17.64
CA GLU A 24 -4.16 9.25 -16.88
C GLU A 24 -3.91 8.38 -15.63
N GLY A 25 -3.50 7.12 -15.84
CA GLY A 25 -2.95 6.25 -14.82
C GLY A 25 -1.45 6.49 -14.73
N GLY A 26 -1.06 7.66 -14.26
CA GLY A 26 0.34 8.09 -14.15
C GLY A 26 1.15 7.16 -13.25
N MET A 27 1.78 6.14 -13.84
CA MET A 27 2.84 5.38 -13.19
C MET A 27 4.14 6.20 -13.29
N VAL A 28 4.25 7.21 -12.42
CA VAL A 28 5.53 7.82 -12.13
C VAL A 28 6.25 6.88 -11.16
N SER A 29 7.14 6.05 -11.70
CA SER A 29 8.12 5.32 -10.90
C SER A 29 9.16 6.31 -10.38
N THR A 30 8.85 7.05 -9.31
CA THR A 30 9.88 7.78 -8.56
C THR A 30 10.77 6.77 -7.82
N PRO A 31 12.10 6.94 -7.80
CA PRO A 31 13.03 5.97 -7.20
C PRO A 31 13.07 6.01 -5.66
N GLU A 32 12.14 6.67 -5.01
CA GLU A 32 12.07 6.72 -3.56
C GLU A 32 11.00 5.74 -3.11
N GLY A 33 11.37 4.78 -2.26
CA GLY A 33 10.50 3.78 -1.64
C GLY A 33 9.44 4.40 -0.73
N ARG A 34 8.57 5.22 -1.31
CA ARG A 34 7.39 5.75 -0.67
C ARG A 34 6.35 4.65 -0.72
N ILE A 35 5.93 4.19 0.45
CA ILE A 35 4.73 3.36 0.60
C ILE A 35 3.57 4.18 0.04
N THR A 36 3.19 3.93 -1.21
CA THR A 36 1.92 4.38 -1.75
C THR A 36 0.89 3.44 -1.19
N ILE A 37 0.27 3.82 -0.08
CA ILE A 37 -0.90 3.10 0.45
C ILE A 37 -1.94 3.15 -0.67
N SER A 38 -2.13 2.03 -1.36
CA SER A 38 -3.28 1.87 -2.26
C SER A 38 -4.53 2.24 -1.48
N PRO A 39 -5.51 2.96 -2.07
CA PRO A 39 -6.79 3.17 -1.42
C PRO A 39 -7.32 1.81 -0.96
N ASP A 40 -7.44 1.60 0.34
CA ASP A 40 -7.91 0.34 0.88
C ASP A 40 -9.35 0.15 0.41
N GLU A 41 -9.61 -0.83 -0.46
CA GLU A 41 -10.96 -1.17 -0.94
C GLU A 41 -11.82 -1.77 0.18
N ARG A 42 -11.24 -2.00 1.37
CA ARG A 42 -12.00 -2.46 2.53
C ARG A 42 -13.04 -1.45 2.96
N PRO A 43 -14.25 -1.91 3.31
CA PRO A 43 -15.25 -1.04 3.92
C PRO A 43 -14.66 -0.47 5.21
N GLY A 44 -14.75 0.84 5.37
CA GLY A 44 -14.36 1.52 6.60
C GLY A 44 -15.16 0.99 7.78
N TYR A 45 -14.61 1.12 8.99
CA TYR A 45 -15.35 0.80 10.20
C TYR A 45 -16.60 1.69 10.28
N PRO A 46 -17.81 1.13 10.43
CA PRO A 46 -19.07 1.88 10.32
C PRO A 46 -19.37 2.75 11.56
N GLY A 47 -18.50 2.69 12.57
CA GLY A 47 -18.70 3.34 13.86
C GLY A 47 -17.73 4.44 14.19
N GLN A 48 -18.00 5.08 15.33
CA GLN A 48 -17.04 5.96 15.96
C GLN A 48 -15.95 5.14 16.65
N VAL A 49 -14.75 5.72 16.71
CA VAL A 49 -13.61 5.16 17.42
C VAL A 49 -13.07 6.17 18.42
N SER A 50 -12.57 5.70 19.55
CA SER A 50 -11.92 6.51 20.58
C SER A 50 -10.53 5.97 20.94
N PHE A 51 -9.76 6.75 21.70
CA PHE A 51 -8.42 6.40 22.17
C PHE A 51 -8.37 6.40 23.70
N ASP A 52 -9.21 5.57 24.31
CA ASP A 52 -9.41 5.58 25.78
C ASP A 52 -8.19 5.06 26.56
N HIS A 53 -7.28 4.40 25.86
CA HIS A 53 -6.06 3.83 26.43
C HIS A 53 -4.87 4.79 26.40
N GLY A 54 -5.08 6.01 25.89
CA GLY A 54 -4.05 7.04 25.80
C GLY A 54 -3.00 6.79 24.72
N VAL A 55 -1.86 7.48 24.87
CA VAL A 55 -0.71 7.45 23.98
C VAL A 55 0.53 7.22 24.82
N ALA A 56 1.47 6.43 24.31
CA ALA A 56 2.76 6.23 24.94
C ALA A 56 3.89 6.13 23.92
N SER A 57 5.12 6.24 24.41
CA SER A 57 6.34 6.27 23.60
C SER A 57 7.45 5.43 24.23
N GLY A 58 8.37 4.91 23.42
CA GLY A 58 9.45 4.05 23.88
C GLY A 58 10.44 3.67 22.78
N ASP A 59 11.42 2.84 23.13
CA ASP A 59 12.55 2.44 22.28
C ASP A 59 13.26 3.63 21.60
N PRO A 60 13.77 4.61 22.39
CA PRO A 60 14.44 5.77 21.84
C PRO A 60 15.78 5.41 21.18
N LEU A 61 16.01 5.95 20.00
CA LEU A 61 17.29 6.08 19.31
C LEU A 61 17.65 7.59 19.22
N PRO A 62 18.89 7.96 18.83
CA PRO A 62 19.31 9.36 18.86
C PRO A 62 18.44 10.35 18.07
N ASP A 63 17.74 9.86 17.04
CA ASP A 63 16.96 10.65 16.11
C ASP A 63 15.49 10.20 15.98
N ARG A 64 15.05 9.19 16.75
CA ARG A 64 13.70 8.61 16.61
C ARG A 64 13.23 7.90 17.87
N VAL A 65 11.92 7.73 17.97
CA VAL A 65 11.23 7.02 19.05
C VAL A 65 10.01 6.32 18.47
N ILE A 66 9.59 5.20 19.06
CA ILE A 66 8.32 4.56 18.71
C ILE A 66 7.20 5.25 19.49
N ILE A 67 6.09 5.53 18.80
CA ILE A 67 4.83 5.98 19.40
C ILE A 67 3.79 4.88 19.21
N TRP A 68 3.07 4.53 20.28
CA TRP A 68 1.97 3.57 20.21
C TRP A 68 0.71 4.11 20.88
N THR A 69 -0.43 3.64 20.38
CA THR A 69 -1.76 3.86 20.93
C THR A 69 -2.64 2.66 20.61
N ARG A 70 -3.83 2.58 21.22
CA ARG A 70 -4.80 1.53 20.97
C ARG A 70 -6.17 2.15 20.70
N VAL A 71 -6.78 1.74 19.59
CA VAL A 71 -8.13 2.15 19.20
C VAL A 71 -9.16 1.35 20.01
N THR A 72 -10.19 2.04 20.52
CA THR A 72 -11.39 1.45 21.12
C THR A 72 -12.56 1.59 20.13
N PRO A 73 -13.18 0.48 19.67
CA PRO A 73 -14.38 0.53 18.83
C PRO A 73 -15.64 0.89 19.66
N ASP A 74 -16.66 1.44 18.99
CA ASP A 74 -17.98 1.66 19.59
C ASP A 74 -18.60 0.34 20.08
N PRO A 75 -18.87 0.19 21.39
CA PRO A 75 -19.41 -1.04 21.95
C PRO A 75 -20.82 -1.36 21.44
N ASN A 76 -21.57 -0.36 20.94
CA ASN A 76 -22.93 -0.54 20.46
C ASN A 76 -23.01 -1.18 19.06
N LEU A 77 -21.90 -1.20 18.32
CA LEU A 77 -21.82 -1.82 17.00
C LEU A 77 -21.40 -3.29 17.06
N GLY A 78 -21.41 -3.88 18.26
CA GLY A 78 -21.10 -5.28 18.48
C GLY A 78 -19.66 -5.64 18.07
N ALA A 79 -19.44 -6.90 17.69
CA ALA A 79 -18.13 -7.42 17.30
C ALA A 79 -17.65 -6.97 15.89
N ALA A 80 -18.10 -5.81 15.41
CA ALA A 80 -17.61 -5.24 14.16
C ALA A 80 -16.08 -5.00 14.26
N SER A 81 -15.32 -5.64 13.38
CA SER A 81 -13.86 -5.54 13.38
C SER A 81 -13.39 -4.25 12.73
N ILE A 82 -12.35 -3.64 13.30
CA ILE A 82 -11.67 -2.50 12.67
C ILE A 82 -10.75 -3.06 11.57
N PRO A 83 -10.93 -2.65 10.30
CA PRO A 83 -10.09 -3.13 9.21
C PRO A 83 -8.65 -2.64 9.40
N VAL A 84 -7.68 -3.54 9.24
CA VAL A 84 -6.25 -3.22 9.29
C VAL A 84 -5.61 -3.58 7.96
N SER A 85 -5.06 -2.59 7.25
CA SER A 85 -4.33 -2.83 6.01
C SER A 85 -2.96 -3.43 6.31
N LEU A 86 -2.73 -4.66 5.88
CA LEU A 86 -1.38 -5.24 5.84
C LEU A 86 -0.80 -4.88 4.47
N GLY A 87 0.20 -4.01 4.47
CA GLY A 87 0.96 -3.65 3.27
C GLY A 87 1.88 -4.76 2.78
#